data_AF-A0A3P7IV55-F1
#
_entry.id   AF-A0A3P7IV55-F1
#
_cell.length_a   1.000
_cell.length_b   1.000
_cell.length_c   1.000
_cell.angle_alpha   90.00
_cell.angle_beta   90.00
_cell.angle_gamma   90.00
#
_symmetry.space_group_name_H-M   'P 1'
#
loop_
_entity.id
_entity.type
_entity.pdbx_description
1 polymer ?
#
loop_
_entity_poly.entity_id
_entity_poly.type
_entity_poly.pdbx_seq_one_letter_code
_entity_poly.pdbx_strand_id
1 'polypeptide(L)'
;MRFWRNPDEERDGKQWLVLLDLQTCAGDGASTVSDVCPYPNSFHIDVWVPKEGAPRRSNGKPEVEKLRVMLAADTKAHLDHWLEIINQTAHHVLMWDRPSFMP
;
A
#
# COMPACT_ATOMS: atom_id res chain seq x y z
N MET A 1 3.20 -2.96 5.97
CA MET A 1 2.04 -3.71 6.48
C MET A 1 2.07 -5.13 5.93
N ARG A 2 1.77 -6.14 6.73
CA ARG A 2 1.82 -7.56 6.34
C ARG A 2 0.43 -8.17 6.40
N PHE A 3 0.09 -9.01 5.44
CA PHE A 3 -1.21 -9.66 5.36
C PHE A 3 -1.06 -11.18 5.24
N TRP A 4 -1.88 -11.89 6.00
CA TRP A 4 -1.99 -13.36 6.01
C TRP A 4 -3.38 -13.80 5.56
N ARG A 5 -3.57 -15.10 5.30
CA ARG A 5 -4.92 -15.61 4.92
C ARG A 5 -5.89 -15.53 6.08
N ASN A 6 -5.38 -15.70 7.29
CA ASN A 6 -6.13 -15.66 8.53
C ASN A 6 -5.19 -15.34 9.71
N PRO A 7 -5.73 -15.02 10.90
CA PRO A 7 -4.92 -14.67 12.07
C PRO A 7 -4.06 -15.82 12.62
N ASP A 8 -4.43 -17.08 12.38
CA ASP A 8 -3.67 -18.23 12.89
C ASP A 8 -2.29 -18.32 12.23
N GLU A 9 -2.20 -18.00 10.94
CA GLU A 9 -0.92 -18.00 10.22
C GLU A 9 0.06 -16.95 10.76
N GLU A 10 -0.43 -15.78 11.18
CA GLU A 10 0.40 -14.76 11.84
C GLU A 10 0.90 -15.26 13.20
N ARG A 11 0.00 -15.82 14.01
CA ARG A 11 0.32 -16.35 15.34
C ARG A 11 1.35 -17.48 15.28
N ASP A 12 1.23 -18.36 14.28
CA ASP A 12 2.13 -19.49 14.08
C ASP A 12 3.47 -19.07 13.44
N GLY A 13 3.68 -17.77 13.18
CA GLY A 13 4.91 -17.23 12.61
C GLY A 13 5.12 -17.59 11.14
N LYS A 14 4.06 -17.93 10.40
CA LYS A 14 4.15 -18.22 8.97
C LYS A 14 4.48 -16.95 8.18
N GLN A 15 5.07 -17.13 7.02
CA GLN A 15 5.36 -16.03 6.11
C GLN A 15 4.05 -15.39 5.63
N TRP A 16 4.03 -14.05 5.62
CA TRP A 16 2.93 -13.25 5.08
C TRP A 16 2.79 -13.50 3.58
N LEU A 17 1.58 -13.32 3.06
CA LEU A 17 1.30 -13.41 1.62
C LEU A 17 1.57 -12.11 0.89
N VAL A 18 1.23 -10.98 1.52
CA VAL A 18 1.43 -9.65 0.95
C VAL A 18 2.16 -8.78 1.96
N LEU A 19 3.20 -8.09 1.48
CA LEU A 19 3.84 -6.99 2.17
C LEU A 19 3.52 -5.72 1.39
N LEU A 20 2.70 -4.87 1.98
CA LEU A 20 2.44 -3.53 1.49
C LEU A 20 3.40 -2.57 2.18
N ASP A 21 4.42 -2.12 1.48
CA ASP A 21 5.35 -1.12 2.00
C ASP A 21 4.79 0.29 1.82
N LEU A 22 4.63 1.03 2.91
CA LEU A 22 4.13 2.42 2.86
C LEU A 22 5.23 3.41 2.47
N GLN A 23 6.52 3.01 2.48
CA GLN A 23 7.61 3.83 1.95
C GLN A 23 7.49 4.07 0.44
N THR A 24 6.78 3.18 -0.26
CA THR A 24 6.56 3.27 -1.71
C THR A 24 5.22 3.88 -2.07
N CYS A 25 4.51 4.48 -1.10
CA CYS A 25 3.20 5.09 -1.34
C CYS A 25 3.28 6.18 -2.43
N ALA A 26 2.47 6.02 -3.47
CA ALA A 26 2.32 6.93 -4.59
C ALA A 26 1.25 7.99 -4.27
N GLY A 27 1.52 8.78 -3.21
CA GLY A 27 0.63 9.79 -2.66
C GLY A 27 0.82 9.95 -1.14
N ASP A 28 -0.12 10.63 -0.49
CA ASP A 28 -0.06 10.93 0.95
C ASP A 28 -0.70 9.86 1.85
N GLY A 29 -0.94 8.65 1.30
CA GLY A 29 -1.49 7.51 2.03
C GLY A 29 -2.67 6.85 1.33
N ALA A 30 -3.63 6.41 2.12
CA ALA A 30 -4.88 5.77 1.69
C ALA A 30 -5.97 6.79 1.36
N SER A 31 -6.88 6.41 0.47
CA SER A 31 -8.04 7.22 0.06
C SER A 31 -9.28 6.36 -0.15
N THR A 32 -10.45 6.94 0.09
CA THR A 32 -11.73 6.29 -0.21
C THR A 32 -11.94 6.15 -1.72
N VAL A 33 -12.61 5.08 -2.14
CA VAL A 33 -12.97 4.91 -3.56
C VAL A 33 -14.17 5.79 -3.91
N SER A 34 -14.00 6.72 -4.86
CA SER A 34 -15.07 7.60 -5.38
C SER A 34 -15.88 6.99 -6.54
N ASP A 35 -15.34 5.96 -7.16
CA ASP A 35 -15.94 5.28 -8.31
C ASP A 35 -16.89 4.15 -7.88
N VAL A 36 -17.63 3.57 -8.85
CA VAL A 36 -18.51 2.43 -8.60
C VAL A 36 -17.68 1.21 -8.17
N CYS A 37 -17.57 1.00 -6.86
CA CYS A 37 -16.93 -0.17 -6.25
C CYS A 37 -18.00 -1.11 -5.70
N PRO A 38 -17.97 -2.42 -6.04
CA PRO A 38 -19.00 -3.36 -5.60
C PRO A 38 -18.96 -3.65 -4.09
N TYR A 39 -17.83 -3.39 -3.43
CA TYR A 39 -17.66 -3.64 -2.00
C TYR A 39 -17.88 -2.35 -1.19
N PRO A 40 -18.79 -2.35 -0.19
CA PRO A 40 -18.96 -1.20 0.69
C PRO A 40 -17.69 -0.96 1.51
N ASN A 41 -17.52 0.28 1.99
CA ASN A 41 -16.38 0.70 2.81
C ASN A 41 -15.01 0.41 2.15
N SER A 42 -14.96 0.48 0.83
CA SER A 42 -13.74 0.28 0.06
C SER A 42 -12.84 1.50 0.09
N PHE A 43 -11.54 1.26 0.18
CA PHE A 43 -10.48 2.23 0.10
C PHE A 43 -9.32 1.66 -0.70
N HIS A 44 -8.40 2.53 -1.08
CA HIS A 44 -7.23 2.13 -1.83
C HIS A 44 -5.98 2.82 -1.33
N ILE A 45 -4.85 2.17 -1.59
CA ILE A 45 -3.52 2.74 -1.44
C ILE A 45 -2.84 2.55 -2.78
N ASP A 46 -2.30 3.64 -3.32
CA ASP A 46 -1.50 3.55 -4.53
C ASP A 46 -0.03 3.43 -4.12
N VAL A 47 0.72 2.52 -4.74
CA VAL A 47 2.14 2.30 -4.47
C VAL A 47 2.95 2.24 -5.76
N TRP A 48 4.21 2.65 -5.68
CA TRP A 48 5.18 2.47 -6.74
C TRP A 48 5.83 1.09 -6.62
N VAL A 49 5.75 0.31 -7.69
CA VAL A 49 6.40 -1.01 -7.78
C VAL A 49 7.38 -1.03 -8.95
N PRO A 50 8.51 -1.75 -8.85
CA PRO A 50 9.37 -1.98 -10.00
C PRO A 50 8.58 -2.67 -11.11
N LYS A 51 8.66 -2.12 -12.33
CA LYS A 51 8.02 -2.70 -13.50
C LYS A 51 8.74 -4.00 -13.86
N GLU A 52 7.99 -5.10 -13.88
CA GLU A 52 8.56 -6.42 -14.14
C GLU A 52 9.12 -6.51 -15.57
N GLY A 53 10.33 -7.04 -15.71
CA GLY A 53 11.00 -7.21 -17.01
C GLY A 53 11.52 -5.91 -17.67
N ALA A 54 11.38 -4.75 -17.03
CA ALA A 54 11.90 -3.50 -17.60
C ALA A 54 13.44 -3.44 -17.50
N PRO A 55 14.14 -3.05 -18.57
CA PRO A 55 15.59 -2.84 -18.51
C PRO A 55 15.90 -1.71 -17.53
N ARG A 56 16.96 -1.87 -16.73
CA ARG A 56 17.45 -0.78 -15.89
C ARG A 56 17.77 0.41 -16.79
N ARG A 57 17.33 1.61 -16.42
CA ARG A 57 17.67 2.82 -17.16
C ARG A 57 19.19 3.03 -17.12
N SER A 58 19.73 3.84 -18.03
CA SER A 58 21.17 4.13 -18.14
C SER A 58 21.81 4.67 -16.84
N ASN A 59 20.99 5.15 -15.90
CA ASN A 59 21.38 5.60 -14.57
C ASN A 59 21.29 4.52 -13.47
N GLY A 60 21.05 3.25 -13.84
CA GLY A 60 20.93 2.12 -12.93
C GLY A 60 19.62 2.04 -12.14
N LYS A 61 18.71 3.02 -12.28
CA LYS A 61 17.44 3.04 -11.55
C LYS A 61 16.40 2.11 -12.23
N PRO A 62 15.64 1.33 -11.46
CA PRO A 62 14.54 0.54 -12.01
C PRO A 62 13.44 1.47 -12.53
N GLU A 63 12.80 1.08 -13.63
CA GLU A 63 11.54 1.69 -14.02
C GLU A 63 10.46 1.25 -13.03
N VAL A 64 9.65 2.19 -12.56
CA VAL A 64 8.55 1.92 -11.62
C VAL A 64 7.21 2.21 -12.28
N GLU A 65 6.18 1.49 -11.86
CA GLU A 65 4.79 1.72 -12.24
C GLU A 65 3.90 1.86 -11.01
N LYS A 66 2.76 2.53 -11.19
CA LYS A 66 1.80 2.78 -10.12
C LYS A 66 0.82 1.60 -10.04
N LEU A 67 0.83 0.89 -8.92
CA LEU A 67 -0.12 -0.17 -8.61
C LEU A 67 -1.14 0.32 -7.58
N ARG A 68 -2.42 0.07 -7.83
CA ARG A 68 -3.50 0.36 -6.87
C ARG A 68 -3.87 -0.90 -6.09
N VAL A 69 -3.69 -0.86 -4.78
CA VAL A 69 -4.13 -1.92 -3.87
C VAL A 69 -5.49 -1.52 -3.31
N MET A 70 -6.54 -2.31 -3.58
CA MET A 70 -7.87 -2.08 -3.04
C MET A 70 -8.13 -2.98 -1.82
N LEU A 71 -8.74 -2.40 -0.80
CA LEU A 71 -9.11 -3.03 0.46
C LEU A 71 -10.54 -2.64 0.80
N ALA A 72 -11.28 -3.50 1.50
CA ALA A 72 -12.61 -3.21 1.98
C ALA A 72 -12.72 -3.59 3.46
N ALA A 73 -13.27 -2.68 4.26
CA ALA A 73 -13.49 -2.93 5.67
C ALA A 73 -14.91 -3.44 5.93
N ASP A 74 -15.08 -4.29 6.94
CA ASP A 74 -16.40 -4.83 7.29
C ASP A 74 -17.38 -3.75 7.74
N THR A 75 -16.87 -2.68 8.36
CA THR A 75 -17.67 -1.56 8.88
C THR A 75 -17.09 -0.22 8.48
N LYS A 76 -17.93 0.82 8.45
CA LYS A 76 -17.47 2.19 8.21
C LYS A 76 -16.53 2.69 9.30
N ALA A 77 -16.76 2.31 10.56
CA ALA A 77 -15.87 2.67 11.66
C ALA A 77 -14.46 2.08 11.46
N HIS A 78 -14.36 0.83 11.00
CA HIS A 78 -13.07 0.22 10.66
C HIS A 78 -12.42 0.91 9.46
N LEU A 79 -13.18 1.28 8.41
CA LEU A 79 -12.65 2.07 7.30
C LEU A 79 -12.03 3.38 7.79
N ASP A 80 -12.78 4.16 8.57
CA ASP A 80 -12.33 5.47 9.04
C ASP A 80 -11.05 5.33 9.90
N HIS A 81 -11.00 4.29 10.75
CA HIS A 81 -9.82 3.98 11.55
C HIS A 81 -8.60 3.54 10.70
N TRP A 82 -8.82 2.71 9.69
CA TRP A 82 -7.77 2.29 8.76
C TRP A 82 -7.18 3.48 8.00
N LEU A 83 -8.04 4.36 7.47
CA LEU A 83 -7.60 5.57 6.77
C LEU A 83 -6.73 6.45 7.68
N GLU A 84 -7.16 6.66 8.94
CA GLU A 84 -6.40 7.44 9.90
C GLU A 84 -5.00 6.86 10.16
N ILE A 85 -4.93 5.58 10.55
CA ILE A 85 -3.65 4.93 10.88
C ILE A 85 -2.72 4.91 9.67
N ILE A 86 -3.23 4.55 8.49
CA ILE A 86 -2.41 4.46 7.28
C ILE A 86 -1.87 5.85 6.90
N ASN A 87 -2.71 6.90 6.95
CA ASN A 87 -2.29 8.25 6.57
C ASN A 87 -1.29 8.84 7.56
N GLN A 88 -1.50 8.64 8.87
CA GLN A 88 -0.53 9.04 9.89
C GLN A 88 0.81 8.32 9.69
N THR A 89 0.77 7.02 9.44
CA THR A 89 1.98 6.20 9.22
C THR A 89 2.69 6.62 7.92
N ALA A 90 1.96 6.78 6.82
CA ALA A 90 2.52 7.19 5.53
C ALA A 90 3.17 8.57 5.65
N HIS A 91 2.51 9.54 6.28
CA HIS A 91 3.07 10.86 6.53
C HIS A 91 4.39 10.78 7.31
N HIS A 92 4.41 10.01 8.41
CA HIS A 92 5.62 9.83 9.21
C HIS A 92 6.75 9.23 8.38
N VAL A 93 6.48 8.19 7.62
CA VAL A 93 7.51 7.46 6.86
C VAL A 93 8.03 8.29 5.66
N LEU A 94 7.15 9.00 4.96
CA LEU A 94 7.50 9.80 3.79
C LEU A 94 8.29 11.08 4.14
N MET A 95 8.20 11.57 5.38
CA MET A 95 9.01 12.72 5.82
C MET A 95 10.51 12.40 5.94
N TRP A 96 10.87 11.14 6.22
CA TRP A 96 12.26 10.77 6.53
C TRP A 96 12.94 9.94 5.44
N ASP A 97 12.22 9.02 4.79
CA ASP A 97 12.84 7.90 4.06
C ASP A 97 12.29 7.68 2.64
N ARG A 98 11.86 8.73 1.92
CA ARG A 98 11.38 8.55 0.54
C ARG A 98 12.51 8.07 -0.38
N PRO A 99 12.43 6.88 -1.03
CA PRO A 99 13.52 6.38 -1.84
C PRO A 99 13.78 7.29 -3.04
N SER A 100 15.06 7.62 -3.29
CA SER A 100 15.48 8.61 -4.31
C SER A 100 15.22 8.22 -5.78
N PHE A 101 14.69 7.03 -6.02
CA PHE A 101 14.27 6.56 -7.34
C PHE A 101 12.76 6.63 -7.57
N MET A 102 11.98 6.95 -6.53
CA MET A 102 10.54 7.19 -6.66
C MET A 102 10.28 8.60 -7.22
N PRO A 103 9.24 8.77 -8.07
CA PRO A 103 8.81 10.09 -8.55
C PRO A 103 8.38 11.05 -7.45
#